data_AF-A0A1I7E6S4-F1
#
_entry.id   AF-A0A1I7E6S4-F1
#
_cell.length_a   1.000
_cell.length_b   1.000
_cell.length_c   1.000
_cell.angle_alpha   90.00
_cell.angle_beta   90.00
_cell.angle_gamma   90.00
#
_symmetry.space_group_name_H-M   'P 1'
#
loop_
_entity.id
_entity.type
_entity.pdbx_description
1 polymer ?
#
loop_
_entity_poly.entity_id
_entity_poly.type
_entity_poly.pdbx_seq_one_letter_code
_entity_poly.pdbx_strand_id
1 'polypeptide(L)' 'MSRGILVTHLVLIVVALGLGGFSIWQKGFMPDGDPNFSAIAMGCIVLSQAVLLIAGLYRNKKGKPPVL' A
#
# COMPACT_ATOMS: atom_id res chain seq x y z
N MET A 1 2.93 -7.96 16.38
CA MET A 1 2.19 -6.75 15.98
C MET A 1 0.83 -6.76 16.66
N SER A 2 0.42 -5.65 17.30
CA SER A 2 -0.91 -5.58 17.93
C SER A 2 -2.02 -5.67 16.87
N ARG A 3 -3.17 -6.22 17.24
CA ARG A 3 -4.35 -6.30 16.35
C ARG A 3 -4.74 -4.92 15.81
N GLY A 4 -4.63 -3.87 16.63
CA GLY A 4 -4.92 -2.50 16.20
C GLY A 4 -4.02 -2.02 15.05
N ILE A 5 -2.71 -2.26 15.16
CA ILE A 5 -1.74 -1.85 14.12
C ILE A 5 -2.00 -2.59 12.81
N LEU A 6 -2.35 -3.88 12.88
CA LEU A 6 -2.69 -4.69 11.71
C LEU A 6 -3.92 -4.16 10.98
N VAL A 7 -4.96 -3.81 11.74
CA VAL A 7 -6.18 -3.20 11.18
C VAL A 7 -5.84 -1.85 10.53
N THR A 8 -5.04 -1.00 11.17
CA THR A 8 -4.65 0.30 10.60
C THR A 8 -3.95 0.14 9.25
N HIS A 9 -2.98 -0.76 9.11
CA HIS A 9 -2.31 -1.00 7.83
C HIS A 9 -3.28 -1.51 6.75
N LEU A 10 -4.17 -2.44 7.10
CA LEU A 10 -5.19 -2.93 6.15
C LEU A 10 -6.12 -1.81 5.69
N VAL A 11 -6.57 -0.94 6.61
CA VAL A 11 -7.41 0.21 6.28
C VAL A 11 -6.66 1.16 5.33
N LEU A 12 -5.39 1.46 5.61
CA LEU A 12 -4.57 2.31 4.73
C LEU A 12 -4.40 1.71 3.33
N ILE A 13 -4.22 0.40 3.21
CA ILE A 13 -4.15 -0.30 1.92
C ILE A 13 -5.48 -0.16 1.17
N VAL A 14 -6.61 -0.41 1.83
CA VAL A 14 -7.94 -0.30 1.21
C VAL A 14 -8.23 1.12 0.75
N VAL A 15 -7.92 2.13 1.57
CA VAL A 15 -8.09 3.54 1.21
C VAL A 15 -7.21 3.91 0.02
N ALA A 16 -5.93 3.51 0.03
CA ALA A 16 -5.01 3.80 -1.08
C ALA A 16 -5.44 3.12 -2.38
N LEU A 17 -5.92 1.87 -2.32
CA LEU A 17 -6.50 1.18 -3.48
C LEU A 17 -7.77 1.87 -3.98
N GLY A 18 -8.63 2.33 -3.07
CA GLY A 18 -9.85 3.07 -3.41
C GLY A 18 -9.54 4.38 -4.11
N LEU A 19 -8.66 5.20 -3.55
CA LEU A 19 -8.26 6.49 -4.14
C LEU A 19 -7.46 6.33 -5.43
N GLY A 20 -6.52 5.38 -5.48
CA GLY A 20 -5.73 5.08 -6.67
C GLY A 20 -6.60 4.54 -7.80
N GLY A 21 -7.47 3.56 -7.51
CA GLY A 21 -8.41 2.99 -8.48
C GLY A 21 -9.42 4.02 -8.97
N PHE A 22 -9.95 4.87 -8.09
CA PHE A 22 -10.83 5.97 -8.47
C PHE A 22 -10.12 6.99 -9.37
N SER A 23 -8.86 7.31 -9.08
CA SER A 23 -8.05 8.20 -9.92
C SER A 23 -7.82 7.62 -11.32
N ILE A 24 -7.53 6.31 -11.41
CA ILE A 24 -7.42 5.59 -12.70
C ILE A 24 -8.76 5.57 -13.43
N TRP A 25 -9.87 5.38 -12.72
CA TRP A 25 -11.20 5.35 -13.33
C TRP A 25 -11.61 6.71 -13.92
N GLN A 26 -11.28 7.80 -13.23
CA GLN A 26 -11.61 9.17 -13.66
C GLN A 26 -10.72 9.68 -14.80
N LYS A 27 -9.42 9.41 -14.73
CA LYS A 27 -8.43 10.01 -15.64
C LYS A 27 -7.73 8.99 -16.53
N GLY A 28 -7.99 7.70 -16.39
CA GLY A 28 -7.14 6.67 -16.96
C GLY A 28 -5.81 6.53 -16.22
N PHE A 29 -5.07 5.47 -16.54
CA PHE A 29 -3.72 5.26 -16.01
C PHE A 29 -2.69 6.19 -16.67
N MET A 30 -2.92 6.53 -17.94
CA MET A 30 -2.02 7.33 -18.76
C MET A 30 -2.83 8.17 -19.77
N PRO A 31 -3.62 9.16 -19.31
CA PRO A 31 -4.35 10.05 -20.20
C PRO A 31 -3.37 10.83 -21.08
N ASP A 32 -3.60 10.82 -22.40
CA ASP A 32 -2.86 11.63 -23.37
C ASP A 32 -1.32 11.45 -23.35
N GLY A 33 -0.85 10.30 -22.82
CA GLY A 33 0.57 9.98 -22.69
C GLY A 33 1.22 10.43 -21.37
N ASP A 34 0.51 11.20 -20.55
CA ASP A 34 0.99 11.63 -19.24
C ASP A 34 0.64 10.60 -18.15
N PRO A 35 1.61 10.16 -17.34
CA PRO A 35 1.34 9.19 -16.28
C PRO A 35 0.46 9.79 -15.19
N ASN A 36 -0.52 9.02 -14.72
CA ASN A 36 -1.32 9.40 -13.56
C ASN A 36 -0.48 9.25 -12.27
N PHE A 37 0.28 10.30 -11.94
CA PHE A 37 1.14 10.34 -10.75
C PHE A 37 0.39 10.08 -9.44
N SER A 38 -0.91 10.44 -9.38
CA SER A 38 -1.75 10.13 -8.22
C SER A 38 -1.95 8.63 -8.07
N ALA A 39 -2.27 7.92 -9.16
CA ALA A 39 -2.38 6.47 -9.15
C ALA A 39 -1.05 5.79 -8.80
N ILE A 40 0.07 6.29 -9.33
CA ILE A 40 1.41 5.79 -9.04
C ILE A 40 1.76 5.98 -7.56
N ALA A 41 1.54 7.18 -7.02
CA ALA A 41 1.78 7.48 -5.61
C ALA A 41 0.96 6.57 -4.69
N MET A 42 -0.32 6.34 -5.02
CA MET A 42 -1.17 5.40 -4.28
C MET A 42 -0.65 3.97 -4.36
N GLY A 43 -0.14 3.54 -5.52
CA GLY A 43 0.54 2.25 -5.68
C GLY A 43 1.77 2.10 -4.78
N CYS A 44 2.63 3.12 -4.72
CA CYS A 44 3.79 3.14 -3.82
C CYS A 44 3.39 3.07 -2.34
N ILE A 45 2.30 3.73 -1.95
CA ILE A 45 1.75 3.66 -0.59
C ILE A 45 1.28 2.23 -0.29
N VAL A 46 0.51 1.61 -1.18
CA VAL A 46 0.05 0.21 -1.01
C VAL A 46 1.24 -0.73 -0.82
N LEU A 47 2.27 -0.63 -1.67
CA LEU A 47 3.48 -1.46 -1.56
C LEU A 47 4.21 -1.21 -0.23
N SER A 48 4.37 0.05 0.17
CA SER A 48 5.03 0.41 1.43
C SER A 48 4.29 -0.15 2.64
N GLN A 49 2.95 -0.04 2.66
CA GLN A 49 2.12 -0.61 3.72
C GLN A 49 2.18 -2.14 3.73
N ALA A 50 2.20 -2.77 2.55
CA ALA A 50 2.32 -4.23 2.44
C ALA A 50 3.68 -4.72 2.98
N VAL A 51 4.78 -4.05 2.64
CA VAL A 51 6.13 -4.39 3.15
C VAL A 51 6.19 -4.25 4.68
N LEU A 52 5.67 -3.16 5.23
CA LEU A 52 5.62 -2.95 6.70
C LEU A 52 4.75 -4.00 7.39
N LEU A 53 3.61 -4.37 6.80
CA LEU A 53 2.73 -5.42 7.32
C LEU A 53 3.44 -6.78 7.31
N ILE A 54 4.10 -7.13 6.20
CA ILE A 54 4.87 -8.37 6.07
C ILE A 54 6.01 -8.38 7.08
N ALA A 55 6.82 -7.31 7.17
CA ALA A 55 7.92 -7.22 8.14
C ALA A 55 7.42 -7.34 9.59
N GLY A 56 6.29 -6.69 9.93
CA GLY A 56 5.66 -6.78 11.23
C GLY A 56 5.13 -8.17 11.58
N LEU A 57 4.54 -8.87 10.60
CA LEU A 57 4.10 -10.26 10.74
C LEU A 57 5.27 -11.24 10.86
N TYR A 58 6.32 -11.07 10.07
CA TYR A 58 7.53 -11.87 10.12
C TYR A 58 8.26 -11.70 11.45
N ARG A 59 8.42 -10.47 11.96
CA ARG A 59 8.97 -10.22 13.31
C ARG A 59 8.14 -10.90 14.39
N ASN A 60 6.81 -10.95 14.24
CA ASN A 60 5.93 -11.62 15.21
C ASN A 60 6.05 -13.16 15.16
N LYS A 61 6.34 -13.74 13.98
CA LYS A 61 6.50 -15.19 13.81
C LYS A 61 7.91 -15.72 14.14
N LYS A 62 8.97 -14.94 13.88
CA LYS A 62 10.36 -15.43 13.94
C LYS A 62 11.31 -14.59 14.81
N GLY A 63 10.83 -13.54 15.47
CA GLY A 63 11.62 -12.72 16.39
C GLY A 63 12.70 -11.81 15.75
N LYS A 64 13.05 -12.00 14.47
CA LYS A 64 13.99 -11.13 13.72
C LYS A 64 13.44 -10.75 12.34
N PRO A 65 13.61 -9.48 11.90
CA PRO A 65 13.22 -9.05 10.57
C PRO A 65 14.10 -9.69 9.47
N PRO A 66 13.60 -9.89 8.25
CA PRO A 66 14.44 -10.22 7.11
C PRO A 66 15.40 -9.06 6.84
N VAL A 67 16.68 -9.38 6.75
CA VAL A 67 17.72 -8.45 6.28
C VAL A 67 17.51 -8.31 4.78
N LEU A 68 17.18 -7.09 4.34
CA LEU A 68 17.28 -6.70 2.93
C LEU A 68 18.75 -6.47 2.57
#